data_AF-A0AAJ4IFP2-F1
#
_entry.id   AF-A0AAJ4IFP2-F1
#
_cell.length_a   1.000
_cell.length_b   1.000
_cell.length_c   1.000
_cell.angle_alpha   90.00
_cell.angle_beta   90.00
_cell.angle_gamma   90.00
#
_symmetry.space_group_name_H-M   'P 1'
#
loop_
_entity.id
_entity.type
_entity.pdbx_description
1 polymer ?
#
loop_
_entity_poly.entity_id
_entity_poly.type
_entity_poly.pdbx_seq_one_letter_code
_entity_poly.pdbx_strand_id
1 'polypeptide(L)'
;MYKRQWWLSLLCFAVGVAQAAEIRVEVQNATGEPLENAVVFLKSERLKSQLKPLSNIEMAQKNRAFVPGVLVITQGTAVDFPNRDTVRHHVYSFSPAKTFELKLYIDKPEQPVIFDQAGVVELGCNIHDSMLAWILVSETPVYTQTNQQGEAIFLDQIPEHYEIDVWHASLPYGSPFVTSSVTVDAEPISLRITMPDSGGRL
;
A
#
# COMPACT_ATOMS: atom_id res chain seq x y z
N MET A 1 39.81 21.70 -62.81
CA MET A 1 39.62 20.54 -61.91
C MET A 1 39.14 21.07 -60.56
N TYR A 2 37.84 20.93 -60.25
CA TYR A 2 37.21 21.49 -59.05
C TYR A 2 37.34 20.49 -57.88
N LYS A 3 37.93 20.91 -56.75
CA LYS A 3 37.98 20.12 -55.51
C LYS A 3 36.67 20.35 -54.74
N ARG A 4 35.88 19.28 -54.57
CA ARG A 4 34.66 19.26 -53.74
C ARG A 4 35.06 18.89 -52.31
N GLN A 5 34.94 19.83 -51.38
CA GLN A 5 35.18 19.61 -49.96
C GLN A 5 33.85 19.19 -49.31
N TRP A 6 33.79 17.98 -48.77
CA TRP A 6 32.63 17.46 -48.06
C TRP A 6 32.81 17.78 -46.57
N TRP A 7 31.94 18.60 -46.02
CA TRP A 7 31.86 18.83 -44.59
C TRP A 7 30.94 17.76 -44.00
N LEU A 8 31.50 16.79 -43.26
CA LEU A 8 30.70 15.91 -42.41
C LEU A 8 30.30 16.69 -41.15
N SER A 9 29.03 17.08 -41.07
CA SER A 9 28.43 17.54 -39.81
C SER A 9 28.22 16.33 -38.90
N LEU A 10 29.00 16.23 -37.82
CA LEU A 10 28.80 15.25 -36.77
C LEU A 10 27.55 15.65 -35.96
N LEU A 11 26.45 14.92 -36.12
CA LEU A 11 25.26 15.08 -35.28
C LEU A 11 25.55 14.37 -33.94
N CYS A 12 25.93 15.13 -32.91
CA CYS A 12 25.99 14.60 -31.54
C CYS A 12 24.56 14.39 -31.03
N PHE A 13 24.08 13.14 -31.04
CA PHE A 13 22.94 12.74 -30.22
C PHE A 13 23.40 12.72 -28.76
N ALA A 14 23.02 13.75 -27.99
CA ALA A 14 23.09 13.69 -26.54
C ALA A 14 22.04 12.68 -26.06
N VAL A 15 22.48 11.45 -25.80
CA VAL A 15 21.65 10.45 -25.11
C VAL A 15 21.61 10.86 -23.65
N GLY A 16 20.54 11.55 -23.24
CA GLY A 16 20.28 11.81 -21.83
C GLY A 16 20.05 10.47 -21.13
N VAL A 17 20.96 10.11 -20.23
CA VAL A 17 20.76 8.95 -19.34
C VAL A 17 19.71 9.38 -18.33
N ALA A 18 18.48 8.87 -18.46
CA ALA A 18 17.48 9.05 -17.41
C ALA A 18 17.99 8.33 -16.16
N GLN A 19 18.44 9.09 -15.16
CA GLN A 19 18.77 8.51 -13.86
C GLN A 19 17.45 8.22 -13.14
N ALA A 20 17.28 6.95 -12.80
CA ALA A 20 16.18 6.50 -11.99
C ALA A 20 16.58 6.74 -10.52
N ALA A 21 15.77 7.50 -9.79
CA ALA A 21 16.05 7.93 -8.43
C ALA A 21 15.55 6.92 -7.40
N GLU A 22 16.28 6.80 -6.29
CA GLU A 22 15.82 6.09 -5.10
C GLU A 22 14.97 7.05 -4.24
N ILE A 23 13.83 6.56 -3.75
CA ILE A 23 13.08 7.21 -2.68
C ILE A 23 13.17 6.31 -1.45
N ARG A 24 13.82 6.82 -0.40
CA ARG A 24 13.87 6.20 0.92
C ARG A 24 12.90 6.92 1.86
N VAL A 25 12.06 6.14 2.53
CA VAL A 25 11.12 6.63 3.55
C VAL A 25 11.47 5.97 4.88
N GLU A 26 11.93 6.75 5.83
CA GLU A 26 12.13 6.35 7.22
C GLU A 26 10.84 6.63 8.01
N VAL A 27 10.18 5.58 8.50
CA VAL A 27 8.99 5.70 9.35
C VAL A 27 9.36 5.44 10.80
N GLN A 28 8.93 6.34 11.68
CA GLN A 28 9.12 6.23 13.11
C GLN A 28 7.81 6.45 13.85
N ASN A 29 7.69 5.92 15.07
CA ASN A 29 6.56 6.20 15.96
C ASN A 29 6.68 7.61 16.59
N ALA A 30 5.69 7.99 17.39
CA ALA A 30 5.64 9.30 18.05
C ALA A 30 6.79 9.54 19.06
N THR A 31 7.46 8.49 19.56
CA THR A 31 8.62 8.59 20.44
C THR A 31 9.95 8.65 19.69
N GLY A 32 9.93 8.55 18.35
CA GLY A 32 11.11 8.60 17.48
C GLY A 32 11.79 7.25 17.27
N GLU A 33 11.18 6.15 17.68
CA GLU A 33 11.70 4.80 17.43
C GLU A 33 11.30 4.32 16.03
N PRO A 34 12.18 3.59 15.32
CA PRO A 34 11.85 3.02 14.02
C PRO A 34 10.61 2.13 14.07
N LEU A 35 9.75 2.25 13.06
CA LEU A 35 8.50 1.50 12.98
C LEU A 35 8.54 0.45 11.86
N GLU A 36 8.68 -0.81 12.22
CA GLU A 36 8.61 -1.96 11.30
C GLU A 36 7.17 -2.20 10.80
N ASN A 37 7.00 -2.79 9.62
CA ASN A 37 5.72 -3.19 9.03
C ASN A 37 4.75 -2.05 8.70
N ALA A 38 5.20 -0.80 8.70
CA ALA A 38 4.42 0.30 8.15
C ALA A 38 4.30 0.12 6.63
N VAL A 39 3.08 0.16 6.11
CA VAL A 39 2.82 0.08 4.68
C VAL A 39 2.95 1.48 4.10
N VAL A 40 3.90 1.64 3.19
CA VAL A 40 4.20 2.90 2.51
C VAL A 40 3.76 2.77 1.06
N PHE A 41 2.91 3.68 0.61
CA PHE A 41 2.41 3.76 -0.75
C PHE A 41 3.05 4.94 -1.46
N LEU A 42 3.42 4.73 -2.73
CA LEU A 42 3.92 5.79 -3.59
C LEU A 42 2.87 6.09 -4.66
N LYS A 43 2.38 7.33 -4.69
CA LYS A 43 1.25 7.75 -5.53
C LYS A 43 1.69 8.85 -6.49
N SER A 44 1.23 8.73 -7.73
CA SER A 44 1.26 9.80 -8.74
C SER A 44 0.17 9.52 -9.78
N GLU A 45 -0.18 10.50 -10.61
CA GLU A 45 -1.15 10.30 -11.70
C GLU A 45 -0.72 9.17 -12.65
N ARG A 46 0.58 9.07 -12.92
CA ARG A 46 1.14 7.98 -13.72
C ARG A 46 0.92 6.62 -13.05
N LEU A 47 1.26 6.49 -11.77
CA LEU A 47 1.07 5.23 -11.04
C LEU A 47 -0.41 4.86 -10.91
N LYS A 48 -1.28 5.85 -10.70
CA LYS A 48 -2.74 5.66 -10.68
C LYS A 48 -3.27 5.13 -12.01
N SER A 49 -2.74 5.60 -13.14
CA SER A 49 -3.12 5.10 -14.48
C SER A 49 -2.76 3.61 -14.71
N GLN A 50 -1.86 3.05 -13.90
CA GLN A 50 -1.44 1.65 -13.96
C GLN A 50 -2.28 0.74 -13.06
N LEU A 51 -3.20 1.31 -12.27
CA LEU A 51 -4.03 0.59 -11.33
C LEU A 51 -4.90 -0.45 -12.05
N LYS A 52 -4.86 -1.68 -11.56
CA LYS A 52 -5.72 -2.77 -12.02
C LYS A 52 -6.16 -3.59 -10.82
N PRO A 53 -7.41 -4.08 -10.77
CA PRO A 53 -7.84 -5.03 -9.76
C PRO A 53 -6.92 -6.26 -9.73
N LEU A 54 -6.60 -6.72 -8.52
CA LEU A 54 -5.89 -7.97 -8.32
C LEU A 54 -6.84 -9.16 -8.53
N SER A 55 -6.28 -10.34 -8.75
CA SER A 55 -7.03 -11.59 -8.93
C SER A 55 -6.64 -12.61 -7.87
N ASN A 56 -7.58 -13.49 -7.51
CA ASN A 56 -7.37 -14.59 -6.54
C ASN A 56 -6.87 -14.12 -5.17
N ILE A 57 -7.48 -13.04 -4.65
CA ILE A 57 -7.12 -12.48 -3.35
C ILE A 57 -8.02 -13.05 -2.26
N GLU A 58 -7.41 -13.47 -1.16
CA GLU A 58 -8.13 -14.05 -0.02
C GLU A 58 -7.79 -13.34 1.29
N MET A 59 -8.80 -13.28 2.15
CA MET A 59 -8.75 -12.85 3.54
C MET A 59 -9.35 -13.94 4.42
N ALA A 60 -8.54 -14.96 4.73
CA ALA A 60 -9.04 -16.18 5.36
C ALA A 60 -9.26 -16.02 6.87
N GLN A 61 -10.09 -16.87 7.46
CA GLN A 61 -10.11 -17.10 8.91
C GLN A 61 -9.42 -18.42 9.20
N LYS A 62 -8.45 -18.42 10.11
CA LYS A 62 -7.70 -19.62 10.51
C LYS A 62 -7.17 -19.43 11.93
N ASN A 63 -7.30 -20.45 12.76
CA ASN A 63 -6.94 -20.43 14.18
C ASN A 63 -7.58 -19.26 14.95
N ARG A 64 -8.84 -18.92 14.63
CA ARG A 64 -9.55 -17.74 15.18
C ARG A 64 -8.76 -16.44 14.99
N ALA A 65 -8.15 -16.29 13.83
CA ALA A 65 -7.52 -15.06 13.38
C ALA A 65 -7.82 -14.85 11.89
N PHE A 66 -7.73 -13.60 11.46
CA PHE A 66 -7.71 -13.27 10.05
C PHE A 66 -6.29 -13.46 9.49
N VAL A 67 -6.17 -14.04 8.30
CA VAL A 67 -4.89 -14.34 7.64
C VAL A 67 -4.93 -13.90 6.17
N PRO A 68 -4.07 -12.95 5.74
CA PRO A 68 -3.09 -12.21 6.56
C PRO A 68 -3.77 -11.26 7.57
N GLY A 69 -3.04 -10.69 8.53
CA GLY A 69 -3.60 -9.67 9.44
C GLY A 69 -3.76 -8.29 8.79
N VAL A 70 -2.88 -7.98 7.83
CA VAL A 70 -2.95 -6.79 6.97
C VAL A 70 -2.88 -7.25 5.53
N LEU A 71 -3.86 -6.85 4.72
CA LEU A 71 -3.95 -7.19 3.30
C LEU A 71 -3.94 -5.91 2.47
N VAL A 72 -3.00 -5.78 1.55
CA VAL A 72 -2.96 -4.64 0.61
C VAL A 72 -3.55 -5.07 -0.72
N ILE A 73 -4.53 -4.31 -1.21
CA ILE A 73 -5.17 -4.53 -2.52
C ILE A 73 -5.29 -3.23 -3.30
N THR A 74 -5.47 -3.34 -4.61
CA THR A 74 -5.84 -2.20 -5.45
C THR A 74 -7.36 -2.05 -5.52
N GLN A 75 -7.83 -0.83 -5.73
CA GLN A 75 -9.25 -0.53 -5.93
C GLN A 75 -9.88 -1.41 -7.03
N GLY A 76 -11.11 -1.87 -6.77
CA GLY A 76 -11.88 -2.77 -7.64
C GLY A 76 -11.57 -4.26 -7.44
N THR A 77 -10.63 -4.61 -6.54
CA THR A 77 -10.29 -6.00 -6.25
C THR A 77 -11.45 -6.71 -5.54
N ALA A 78 -11.76 -7.92 -5.99
CA ALA A 78 -12.65 -8.85 -5.30
C ALA A 78 -11.84 -9.71 -4.32
N VAL A 79 -12.28 -9.80 -3.07
CA VAL A 79 -11.63 -10.60 -2.01
C VAL A 79 -12.55 -11.70 -1.54
N ASP A 80 -12.04 -12.93 -1.55
CA ASP A 80 -12.68 -14.10 -0.98
C ASP A 80 -12.38 -14.20 0.52
N PHE A 81 -13.35 -14.68 1.30
CA PHE A 81 -13.21 -14.86 2.75
C PHE A 81 -13.40 -16.33 3.13
N PRO A 82 -12.45 -17.24 2.81
CA PRO A 82 -12.58 -18.62 3.19
C PRO A 82 -12.35 -18.79 4.70
N ASN A 83 -13.25 -19.50 5.35
CA ASN A 83 -13.10 -20.00 6.69
C ASN A 83 -12.37 -21.36 6.64
N ARG A 84 -11.21 -21.41 7.30
CA ARG A 84 -10.36 -22.61 7.42
C ARG A 84 -10.41 -23.20 8.83
N ASP A 85 -11.29 -22.71 9.69
CA ASP A 85 -11.58 -23.24 11.00
C ASP A 85 -12.80 -24.16 10.98
N THR A 86 -12.92 -25.01 11.99
CA THR A 86 -14.11 -25.86 12.17
C THR A 86 -15.29 -25.13 12.82
N VAL A 87 -15.03 -23.94 13.38
CA VAL A 87 -16.05 -23.08 13.97
C VAL A 87 -16.54 -22.07 12.94
N ARG A 88 -17.78 -21.58 13.09
CA ARG A 88 -18.31 -20.55 12.19
C ARG A 88 -17.71 -19.19 12.53
N HIS A 89 -17.55 -18.34 11.51
CA HIS A 89 -17.15 -16.95 11.68
C HIS A 89 -18.19 -16.01 11.08
N HIS A 90 -18.35 -14.85 11.72
CA HIS A 90 -19.07 -13.70 11.15
C HIS A 90 -18.02 -12.63 10.85
N VAL A 91 -17.85 -12.24 9.59
CA VAL A 91 -16.91 -11.17 9.20
C VAL A 91 -17.68 -9.90 8.89
N TYR A 92 -17.24 -8.76 9.42
CA TYR A 92 -17.89 -7.48 9.15
C TYR A 92 -16.87 -6.35 9.00
N SER A 93 -17.32 -5.26 8.38
CA SER A 93 -16.69 -3.95 8.45
C SER A 93 -17.73 -2.84 8.47
N PHE A 94 -17.42 -1.75 9.18
CA PHE A 94 -18.18 -0.50 9.18
C PHE A 94 -17.34 0.68 8.67
N SER A 95 -16.17 0.42 8.08
CA SER A 95 -15.29 1.47 7.58
C SER A 95 -15.93 2.18 6.38
N PRO A 96 -15.77 3.51 6.23
CA PRO A 96 -16.35 4.27 5.12
C PRO A 96 -15.95 3.76 3.73
N ALA A 97 -14.78 3.13 3.59
CA ALA A 97 -14.31 2.53 2.34
C ALA A 97 -15.08 1.26 1.95
N LYS A 98 -15.62 0.50 2.92
CA LYS A 98 -16.46 -0.67 2.64
C LYS A 98 -17.24 -1.13 3.88
N THR A 99 -18.54 -0.88 3.90
CA THR A 99 -19.44 -1.48 4.90
C THR A 99 -20.01 -2.80 4.37
N PHE A 100 -19.90 -3.89 5.15
CA PHE A 100 -20.49 -5.19 4.80
C PHE A 100 -20.56 -6.14 6.02
N GLU A 101 -21.36 -7.19 5.88
CA GLU A 101 -21.45 -8.30 6.83
C GLU A 101 -21.57 -9.64 6.10
N LEU A 102 -20.78 -10.64 6.52
CA LEU A 102 -20.83 -12.03 6.06
C LEU A 102 -21.24 -12.91 7.24
N LYS A 103 -22.55 -13.17 7.35
CA LYS A 103 -23.14 -13.86 8.50
C LYS A 103 -22.64 -15.30 8.62
N LEU A 104 -22.29 -15.69 9.86
CA LEU A 104 -21.95 -17.04 10.35
C LEU A 104 -21.84 -18.16 9.29
N TYR A 105 -20.63 -18.41 8.79
CA TYR A 105 -20.35 -19.47 7.80
C TYR A 105 -19.17 -20.37 8.24
N ILE A 106 -19.11 -21.60 7.72
CA ILE A 106 -18.08 -22.61 8.06
C ILE A 106 -17.05 -22.84 6.95
N ASP A 107 -17.42 -22.69 5.67
CA ASP A 107 -16.50 -22.94 4.53
C ASP A 107 -16.12 -21.63 3.83
N LYS A 108 -16.98 -21.11 2.96
CA LYS A 108 -16.79 -19.80 2.33
C LYS A 108 -18.12 -19.18 1.93
N PRO A 109 -18.23 -17.85 1.86
CA PRO A 109 -19.34 -17.19 1.19
C PRO A 109 -19.41 -17.58 -0.29
N GLU A 110 -20.61 -17.48 -0.89
CA GLU A 110 -20.80 -17.77 -2.31
C GLU A 110 -20.13 -16.74 -3.24
N GLN A 111 -20.12 -15.48 -2.81
CA GLN A 111 -19.59 -14.37 -3.60
C GLN A 111 -18.48 -13.64 -2.84
N PRO A 112 -17.40 -13.23 -3.54
CA PRO A 112 -16.39 -12.37 -2.96
C PRO A 112 -16.96 -10.98 -2.68
N VAL A 113 -16.28 -10.23 -1.80
CA VAL A 113 -16.60 -8.82 -1.54
C VAL A 113 -15.71 -7.96 -2.44
N ILE A 114 -16.32 -7.04 -3.20
CA ILE A 114 -15.58 -6.12 -4.10
C ILE A 114 -15.24 -4.82 -3.37
N PHE A 115 -14.00 -4.36 -3.46
CA PHE A 115 -13.47 -3.18 -2.76
C PHE A 115 -13.23 -2.02 -3.73
N ASP A 116 -14.30 -1.28 -4.04
CA ASP A 116 -14.30 -0.23 -5.07
C ASP A 116 -13.94 1.17 -4.57
N GLN A 117 -13.63 1.35 -3.29
CA GLN A 117 -13.29 2.66 -2.72
C GLN A 117 -11.97 2.57 -1.95
N ALA A 118 -11.04 3.47 -2.26
CA ALA A 118 -9.78 3.57 -1.55
C ALA A 118 -9.96 3.94 -0.07
N GLY A 119 -9.08 3.42 0.77
CA GLY A 119 -9.14 3.63 2.21
C GLY A 119 -8.74 2.41 3.02
N VAL A 120 -8.77 2.57 4.34
CA VAL A 120 -8.56 1.49 5.30
C VAL A 120 -9.92 0.84 5.58
N VAL A 121 -9.99 -0.48 5.42
CA VAL A 121 -11.15 -1.29 5.81
C VAL A 121 -10.76 -2.16 6.99
N GLU A 122 -11.36 -1.87 8.13
CA GLU A 122 -11.13 -2.59 9.38
C GLU A 122 -12.12 -3.74 9.49
N LEU A 123 -11.60 -4.93 9.75
CA LEU A 123 -12.37 -6.16 9.84
C LEU A 123 -12.48 -6.61 11.29
N GLY A 124 -13.66 -7.10 11.66
CA GLY A 124 -13.92 -7.73 12.94
C GLY A 124 -14.65 -9.06 12.82
N CYS A 125 -14.61 -9.86 13.90
CA CYS A 125 -15.47 -11.01 14.05
C CYS A 125 -16.45 -10.84 15.22
N ASN A 126 -17.76 -10.95 14.95
CA ASN A 126 -18.79 -10.65 15.95
C ASN A 126 -18.87 -11.64 17.12
N ILE A 127 -18.20 -12.80 17.02
CA ILE A 127 -18.22 -13.83 18.07
C ILE A 127 -16.82 -14.10 18.65
N HIS A 128 -15.80 -13.40 18.15
CA HIS A 128 -14.42 -13.51 18.61
C HIS A 128 -13.81 -12.10 18.64
N ASP A 129 -13.94 -11.41 19.77
CA ASP A 129 -13.59 -9.99 19.89
C ASP A 129 -12.11 -9.67 19.58
N SER A 130 -11.23 -10.67 19.66
CA SER A 130 -9.80 -10.55 19.33
C SER A 130 -9.47 -10.71 17.84
N MET A 131 -10.43 -11.14 17.02
CA MET A 131 -10.22 -11.26 15.58
C MET A 131 -10.35 -9.90 14.92
N LEU A 132 -9.20 -9.29 14.63
CA LEU A 132 -9.07 -8.02 13.94
C LEU A 132 -8.12 -8.15 12.75
N ALA A 133 -8.39 -7.39 11.70
CA ALA A 133 -7.52 -7.26 10.55
C ALA A 133 -7.83 -6.00 9.75
N TRP A 134 -6.98 -5.71 8.76
CA TRP A 134 -7.11 -4.54 7.90
C TRP A 134 -6.95 -4.93 6.43
N ILE A 135 -7.81 -4.37 5.58
CA ILE A 135 -7.61 -4.34 4.14
C ILE A 135 -7.30 -2.90 3.75
N LEU A 136 -6.12 -2.66 3.19
CA LEU A 136 -5.71 -1.35 2.67
C LEU A 136 -6.04 -1.31 1.18
N VAL A 137 -7.08 -0.58 0.81
CA VAL A 137 -7.52 -0.40 -0.57
C VAL A 137 -6.77 0.78 -1.16
N SER A 138 -5.83 0.52 -2.05
CA SER A 138 -4.91 1.50 -2.61
C SER A 138 -5.33 2.01 -3.98
N GLU A 139 -5.05 3.30 -4.23
CA GLU A 139 -5.14 3.95 -5.54
C GLU A 139 -3.85 3.83 -6.37
N THR A 140 -2.83 3.14 -5.85
CA THR A 140 -1.56 2.90 -6.54
C THR A 140 -1.21 1.41 -6.47
N PRO A 141 -0.63 0.81 -7.52
CA PRO A 141 -0.07 -0.52 -7.43
C PRO A 141 1.30 -0.56 -6.71
N VAL A 142 1.89 0.60 -6.40
CA VAL A 142 3.25 0.69 -5.85
C VAL A 142 3.20 0.92 -4.34
N TYR A 143 3.66 -0.07 -3.60
CA TYR A 143 3.83 0.00 -2.15
C TYR A 143 4.99 -0.87 -1.70
N THR A 144 5.49 -0.62 -0.49
CA THR A 144 6.41 -1.51 0.21
C THR A 144 6.14 -1.42 1.72
N GLN A 145 6.80 -2.29 2.49
CA GLN A 145 6.71 -2.28 3.94
C GLN A 145 8.06 -1.91 4.55
N THR A 146 8.02 -1.20 5.67
CA THR A 146 9.24 -0.86 6.40
C THR A 146 9.87 -2.09 7.05
N ASN A 147 11.20 -2.14 7.01
CA ASN A 147 11.99 -3.14 7.72
C ASN A 147 12.13 -2.80 9.23
N GLN A 148 12.92 -3.58 9.98
CA GLN A 148 13.20 -3.35 11.41
C GLN A 148 13.86 -1.99 11.73
N GLN A 149 14.47 -1.36 10.73
CA GLN A 149 15.06 -0.02 10.83
C GLN A 149 14.05 1.08 10.44
N GLY A 150 12.78 0.72 10.21
CA GLY A 150 11.74 1.66 9.80
C GLY A 150 11.87 2.12 8.36
N GLU A 151 12.67 1.44 7.52
CA GLU A 151 12.98 1.91 6.17
C GLU A 151 12.13 1.21 5.11
N ALA A 152 11.50 2.02 4.25
CA ALA A 152 10.85 1.63 3.02
C ALA A 152 11.61 2.24 1.84
N ILE A 153 12.01 1.41 0.85
CA ILE A 153 12.83 1.84 -0.28
C ILE A 153 12.08 1.58 -1.58
N PHE A 154 11.96 2.62 -2.40
CA PHE A 154 11.49 2.54 -3.78
C PHE A 154 12.66 2.83 -4.70
N LEU A 155 12.95 1.88 -5.58
CA LEU A 155 13.99 2.02 -6.61
C LEU A 155 13.38 2.43 -7.93
N ASP A 156 14.22 2.94 -8.81
CA ASP A 156 13.90 3.24 -10.20
C ASP A 156 12.75 4.23 -10.42
N GLN A 157 12.59 5.21 -9.52
CA GLN A 157 11.56 6.23 -9.65
C GLN A 157 11.99 7.31 -10.64
N ILE A 158 11.06 7.76 -11.48
CA ILE A 158 11.35 8.82 -12.45
C ILE A 158 11.13 10.18 -11.81
N PRO A 159 11.77 11.25 -12.33
CA PRO A 159 11.52 12.60 -11.87
C PRO A 159 10.06 13.03 -12.07
N GLU A 160 9.31 13.18 -10.98
CA GLU A 160 7.94 13.71 -10.93
C GLU A 160 7.54 14.06 -9.49
N HIS A 161 6.32 14.58 -9.33
CA HIS A 161 5.72 14.77 -8.01
C HIS A 161 5.07 13.48 -7.52
N TYR A 162 5.40 13.08 -6.30
CA TYR A 162 4.82 11.93 -5.62
C TYR A 162 4.13 12.35 -4.33
N GLU A 163 3.01 11.71 -4.05
CA GLU A 163 2.38 11.66 -2.75
C GLU A 163 2.75 10.33 -2.07
N ILE A 164 3.04 10.37 -0.78
CA ILE A 164 3.42 9.21 0.02
C ILE A 164 2.37 9.04 1.11
N ASP A 165 1.64 7.94 1.05
CA ASP A 165 0.70 7.54 2.10
C ASP A 165 1.34 6.46 2.97
N VAL A 166 1.30 6.63 4.29
CA VAL A 166 1.81 5.65 5.26
C VAL A 166 0.68 5.19 6.17
N TRP A 167 0.61 3.89 6.42
CA TRP A 167 -0.30 3.31 7.41
C TRP A 167 0.37 2.23 8.24
N HIS A 168 -0.04 2.09 9.49
CA HIS A 168 0.44 1.02 10.37
C HIS A 168 -0.68 0.54 11.31
N ALA A 169 -0.65 -0.75 11.68
CA ALA A 169 -1.67 -1.38 12.50
C ALA A 169 -1.77 -0.82 13.94
N SER A 170 -0.75 -0.10 14.40
CA SER A 170 -0.78 0.60 15.69
C SER A 170 -1.62 1.89 15.67
N LEU A 171 -2.06 2.37 14.50
CA LEU A 171 -2.90 3.55 14.44
C LEU A 171 -4.24 3.29 15.13
N PRO A 172 -4.84 4.30 15.80
CA PRO A 172 -6.19 4.19 16.35
C PRO A 172 -7.20 3.78 15.28
N TYR A 173 -8.25 3.06 15.70
CA TYR A 173 -9.33 2.63 14.81
C TYR A 173 -9.93 3.82 14.06
N GLY A 174 -10.13 3.68 12.75
CA GLY A 174 -10.65 4.73 11.88
C GLY A 174 -9.65 5.82 11.50
N SER A 175 -8.36 5.65 11.83
CA SER A 175 -7.32 6.60 11.39
C SER A 175 -7.13 6.54 9.87
N PRO A 176 -7.02 7.69 9.19
CA PRO A 176 -6.65 7.72 7.78
C PRO A 176 -5.16 7.36 7.59
N PHE A 177 -4.73 7.30 6.33
CA PHE A 177 -3.31 7.32 5.99
C PHE A 177 -2.64 8.61 6.50
N VAL A 178 -1.37 8.51 6.88
CA VAL A 178 -0.49 9.65 7.11
C VAL A 178 0.14 10.04 5.78
N THR A 179 -0.24 11.19 5.25
CA THR A 179 0.18 11.64 3.92
C THR A 179 1.33 12.63 3.99
N SER A 180 2.31 12.47 3.11
CA SER A 180 3.37 13.43 2.81
C SER A 180 3.51 13.59 1.29
N SER A 181 4.28 14.57 0.83
CA SER A 181 4.52 14.77 -0.60
C SER A 181 5.98 15.13 -0.86
N VAL A 182 6.49 14.70 -2.00
CA VAL A 182 7.86 14.96 -2.43
C VAL A 182 7.93 15.16 -3.93
N THR A 183 8.77 16.09 -4.37
CA THR A 183 9.16 16.19 -5.77
C THR A 183 10.50 15.48 -5.94
N VAL A 184 10.52 14.47 -6.80
CA VAL A 184 11.72 13.71 -7.13
C VAL A 184 12.36 14.30 -8.37
N ASP A 185 13.63 14.63 -8.27
CA ASP A 185 14.48 14.99 -9.41
C ASP A 185 15.35 13.78 -9.79
N ALA A 186 16.53 13.97 -10.38
CA ALA A 186 17.42 12.87 -10.77
C ALA A 186 18.28 12.29 -9.63
N GLU A 187 18.15 12.82 -8.41
CA GLU A 187 18.95 12.43 -7.25
C GLU A 187 18.17 11.57 -6.25
N PRO A 188 18.83 10.67 -5.49
CA PRO A 188 18.20 9.96 -4.39
C PRO A 188 17.60 10.90 -3.35
N ILE A 189 16.41 10.55 -2.85
CA ILE A 189 15.71 11.31 -1.81
C ILE A 189 15.50 10.44 -0.58
N SER A 190 15.74 11.01 0.60
CA SER A 190 15.34 10.44 1.89
C SER A 190 14.36 11.35 2.60
N LEU A 191 13.28 10.78 3.11
CA LEU A 191 12.23 11.46 3.86
C LEU A 191 12.01 10.72 5.17
N ARG A 192 11.72 11.46 6.24
CA ARG A 192 11.32 10.89 7.51
C ARG A 192 9.87 11.24 7.81
N ILE A 193 9.08 10.22 8.15
CA ILE A 193 7.67 10.34 8.52
C ILE A 193 7.50 9.86 9.96
N THR A 194 7.01 10.75 10.82
CA THR A 194 6.64 10.42 12.20
C THR A 194 5.16 10.09 12.25
N MET A 195 4.83 8.87 12.63
CA MET A 195 3.45 8.44 12.83
C MET A 195 2.87 9.10 14.08
N PRO A 196 1.57 9.47 14.08
CA PRO A 196 0.92 10.00 15.27
C PRO A 196 0.93 8.96 16.39
N ASP A 197 0.76 9.44 17.62
CA ASP A 197 0.69 8.55 18.78
C ASP A 197 -0.45 7.54 18.61
N SER A 198 -0.10 6.26 18.76
CA SER A 198 -1.02 5.12 18.77
C SER A 198 -2.04 5.16 19.92
N GLY A 199 -1.86 6.05 20.90
CA GLY A 199 -2.80 6.21 22.02
C GLY A 199 -2.83 5.01 22.97
N GLY A 200 -1.79 4.16 22.96
CA GLY A 200 -1.58 3.10 23.93
C GLY A 200 -2.56 1.93 23.85
N ARG A 201 -2.91 1.46 22.64
CA ARG A 201 -3.64 0.19 22.50
C ARG A 201 -2.68 -1.00 22.62
N LEU A 202 -2.77 -1.68 23.77
CA LEU A 202 -2.37 -3.08 23.99
C LEU A 202 -3.32 -4.03 23.28
#